data_AF-A0A328A0N6-F1
#
_entry.id   AF-A0A328A0N6-F1
#
_cell.length_a   1.000
_cell.length_b   1.000
_cell.length_c   1.000
_cell.angle_alpha   90.00
_cell.angle_beta   90.00
_cell.angle_gamma   90.00
#
_symmetry.space_group_name_H-M   'P 1'
#
loop_
_entity.id
_entity.type
_entity.pdbx_description
1 polymer ?
#
loop_
_entity_poly.entity_id
_entity_poly.type
_entity_poly.pdbx_seq_one_letter_code
_entity_poly.pdbx_strand_id
1 'polypeptide(L)'
;MNKKLIAIPILSVLFLSACGKEDISNYIEKDFHGINGKGSISYEIDEDKIAREIYKVTSPTDEDLEKKGVYDELEALSDIEITANKEDNLKNGEKVKLKVTVPEEIKRLKSGEKEIEVSGLKKAKVLKNDDIKSHVIPKFFGASGRGSVEIENTLPAPLSDLEFKVKMMVN
;
A
#
# COMPACT_ATOMS: atom_id res chain seq x y z
N MET A 1 -3.32 30.82 -15.35
CA MET A 1 -3.71 29.51 -14.78
C MET A 1 -3.05 28.45 -15.65
N ASN A 2 -1.81 28.08 -15.32
CA ASN A 2 -0.92 27.40 -16.27
C ASN A 2 -0.77 25.93 -15.84
N LYS A 3 -1.52 25.03 -16.48
CA LYS A 3 -1.37 23.58 -16.30
C LYS A 3 -0.12 23.13 -17.06
N LYS A 4 0.94 22.77 -16.34
CA LYS A 4 2.11 22.11 -16.95
C LYS A 4 1.73 20.65 -17.21
N LEU A 5 1.69 20.26 -18.48
CA LEU A 5 1.65 18.86 -18.91
C LEU A 5 2.97 18.20 -18.48
N ILE A 6 2.89 17.22 -17.57
CA ILE A 6 4.04 16.36 -17.24
C ILE A 6 3.97 15.18 -18.21
N ALA A 7 4.79 15.24 -19.26
CA ALA A 7 4.98 14.12 -20.16
C ALA A 7 5.85 13.07 -19.46
N ILE A 8 5.25 11.93 -19.10
CA ILE A 8 5.97 10.75 -18.61
C ILE A 8 6.49 10.01 -19.85
N PRO A 9 7.80 9.81 -20.03
CA PRO A 9 8.32 9.07 -21.17
C PRO A 9 7.92 7.61 -21.03
N ILE A 10 7.08 7.12 -21.95
CA ILE A 10 6.77 5.71 -22.13
C ILE A 10 8.06 5.06 -22.67
N LEU A 11 8.86 4.51 -21.77
CA LEU A 11 10.00 3.67 -22.13
C LEU A 11 9.44 2.31 -22.55
N SER A 12 9.05 2.21 -23.83
CA SER A 12 8.61 0.96 -24.44
C SER A 12 9.81 0.02 -24.59
N VAL A 13 10.09 -0.77 -23.55
CA VAL A 13 11.02 -1.90 -23.66
C VAL A 13 10.26 -3.05 -24.31
N LEU A 14 10.44 -3.21 -25.62
CA LEU A 14 10.02 -4.41 -26.35
C LEU A 14 10.92 -5.57 -25.90
N PHE A 15 10.49 -6.30 -24.86
CA PHE A 15 11.05 -7.61 -24.57
C PHE A 15 10.45 -8.63 -25.55
N LEU A 16 11.16 -8.86 -26.65
CA LEU A 16 10.99 -10.08 -27.45
C LEU A 16 11.70 -11.22 -26.71
N SER A 17 11.01 -11.81 -25.74
CA SER A 17 11.46 -13.06 -25.13
C SER A 17 11.10 -14.22 -26.06
N ALA A 18 12.14 -14.79 -26.63
CA ALA A 18 12.12 -16.03 -27.40
C ALA A 18 11.90 -17.25 -26.48
N CYS A 19 11.06 -18.20 -26.91
CA CYS A 19 10.98 -19.62 -26.50
C CYS A 19 11.57 -20.04 -25.13
N GLY A 20 11.16 -19.42 -24.03
CA GLY A 20 11.49 -19.81 -22.65
C GLY A 20 10.32 -19.55 -21.71
N LYS A 21 10.29 -20.20 -20.54
CA LYS A 21 9.30 -19.91 -19.50
C LYS A 21 9.51 -18.49 -18.97
N GLU A 22 8.44 -17.70 -18.95
CA GLU A 22 8.46 -16.34 -18.42
C GLU A 22 8.46 -16.32 -16.89
N ASP A 23 9.18 -15.36 -16.31
CA ASP A 23 9.22 -15.21 -14.84
C ASP A 23 7.95 -14.53 -14.34
N ILE A 24 7.18 -15.22 -13.49
CA ILE A 24 5.91 -14.70 -12.96
C ILE A 24 6.08 -13.39 -12.18
N SER A 25 7.24 -13.14 -11.60
CA SER A 25 7.46 -11.96 -10.78
C SER A 25 7.44 -10.65 -11.58
N ASN A 26 7.56 -10.74 -12.91
CA ASN A 26 7.42 -9.61 -13.83
C ASN A 26 5.96 -9.12 -13.97
N TYR A 27 4.99 -9.93 -13.55
CA TYR A 27 3.57 -9.67 -13.66
C TYR A 27 2.92 -9.32 -12.31
N ILE A 28 3.70 -9.11 -11.25
CA ILE A 28 3.18 -8.63 -9.96
C ILE A 28 2.98 -7.12 -10.00
N GLU A 29 1.72 -6.72 -9.79
CA GLU A 29 1.35 -5.38 -9.36
C GLU A 29 1.40 -5.27 -7.84
N LYS A 30 1.72 -4.07 -7.36
CA LYS A 30 1.99 -3.81 -5.94
C LYS A 30 1.50 -2.42 -5.59
N ASP A 31 0.95 -2.29 -4.39
CA ASP A 31 0.55 -1.03 -3.81
C ASP A 31 0.94 -0.98 -2.33
N PHE A 32 1.38 0.20 -1.88
CA PHE A 32 1.79 0.46 -0.51
C PHE A 32 0.79 1.39 0.17
N HIS A 33 0.22 0.93 1.27
CA HIS A 33 -0.83 1.63 2.00
C HIS A 33 -0.37 2.08 3.39
N GLY A 34 -1.05 3.09 3.93
CA GLY A 34 -0.83 3.56 5.30
C GLY A 34 0.23 4.66 5.44
N ILE A 35 0.93 4.66 6.58
CA ILE A 35 1.92 5.68 6.94
C ILE A 35 3.29 5.05 7.17
N ASN A 36 4.35 5.82 6.92
CA ASN A 36 5.72 5.39 7.09
C ASN A 36 5.98 4.90 8.54
N GLY A 37 6.27 3.61 8.69
CA GLY A 37 6.44 2.93 9.99
C GLY A 37 5.25 2.10 10.44
N LYS A 38 4.10 2.25 9.78
CA LYS A 38 2.88 1.45 9.94
C LYS A 38 2.23 1.21 8.56
N GLY A 39 3.07 1.04 7.54
CA GLY A 39 2.60 0.78 6.19
C GLY A 39 2.43 -0.71 5.96
N SER A 40 1.62 -1.05 4.95
CA SER A 40 1.44 -2.41 4.47
C SER A 40 1.60 -2.48 2.94
N ILE A 41 1.82 -3.68 2.41
CA ILE A 41 1.87 -3.96 0.97
C ILE A 41 0.68 -4.85 0.59
N SER A 42 0.05 -4.55 -0.54
CA SER A 42 -0.82 -5.46 -1.26
C SER A 42 -0.17 -5.80 -2.60
N TYR A 43 -0.33 -7.04 -3.05
CA TYR A 43 0.17 -7.51 -4.33
C TYR A 43 -0.90 -8.32 -5.06
N GLU A 44 -0.91 -8.21 -6.37
CA GLU A 44 -1.84 -8.91 -7.27
C GLU A 44 -1.09 -9.34 -8.53
N ILE A 45 -1.51 -10.43 -9.14
CA ILE A 45 -0.98 -10.90 -10.42
C ILE A 45 -1.79 -10.25 -11.53
N ASP A 46 -1.11 -9.58 -12.47
CA ASP A 46 -1.73 -9.03 -13.68
C ASP A 46 -1.99 -10.17 -14.68
N GLU A 47 -3.04 -10.96 -14.39
CA GLU A 47 -3.50 -12.08 -15.23
C GLU A 47 -3.83 -11.61 -16.65
N ASP A 48 -4.36 -10.40 -16.75
CA ASP A 48 -4.73 -9.72 -17.98
C ASP A 48 -3.50 -9.51 -18.89
N LYS A 49 -2.40 -9.06 -18.32
CA LYS A 49 -1.12 -8.91 -19.02
C LYS A 49 -0.48 -10.26 -19.34
N ILE A 50 -0.61 -11.26 -18.46
CA ILE A 50 -0.19 -12.64 -18.76
C ILE A 50 -0.94 -13.18 -19.99
N ALA A 51 -2.27 -13.06 -20.01
CA ALA A 51 -3.11 -13.50 -21.13
C ALA A 51 -2.69 -12.82 -22.46
N ARG A 52 -2.45 -11.51 -22.43
CA ARG A 52 -2.02 -10.74 -23.62
C ARG A 52 -0.59 -11.04 -24.05
N GLU A 53 0.37 -11.06 -23.13
CA GLU A 53 1.80 -11.11 -23.45
C GLU A 53 2.31 -12.55 -23.65
N ILE A 54 1.82 -13.51 -22.87
CA ILE A 54 2.29 -14.91 -22.91
C ILE A 54 1.41 -15.76 -23.82
N TYR A 55 0.09 -15.68 -23.64
CA TYR A 55 -0.87 -16.51 -24.38
C TYR A 55 -1.40 -15.83 -25.67
N LYS A 56 -1.05 -14.55 -25.88
CA LYS A 56 -1.43 -13.75 -27.05
C LYS A 56 -2.95 -13.67 -27.23
N VAL A 57 -3.69 -13.61 -26.14
CA VAL A 57 -5.15 -13.45 -26.11
C VAL A 57 -5.45 -11.97 -25.89
N THR A 58 -6.00 -11.30 -26.91
CA THR A 58 -6.25 -9.85 -26.88
C THR A 58 -7.60 -9.47 -26.27
N SER A 59 -8.52 -10.43 -26.16
CA SER A 59 -9.82 -10.29 -25.51
C SER A 59 -10.14 -11.64 -24.86
N PRO A 60 -9.91 -11.83 -23.55
CA PRO A 60 -10.15 -13.10 -22.89
C PRO A 60 -11.66 -13.29 -22.72
N THR A 61 -12.31 -13.80 -23.77
CA THR A 61 -13.60 -14.48 -23.61
C THR A 61 -13.32 -15.97 -23.43
N ASP A 62 -14.17 -16.68 -22.68
CA ASP A 62 -14.00 -18.12 -22.46
C ASP A 62 -13.86 -18.90 -23.79
N GLU A 63 -14.60 -18.48 -24.82
CA GLU A 63 -14.53 -19.07 -26.16
C GLU A 63 -13.15 -18.88 -26.83
N ASP A 64 -12.50 -17.73 -26.63
CA ASP A 64 -11.16 -17.46 -27.16
C ASP A 64 -10.09 -18.26 -26.40
N LEU A 65 -10.29 -18.47 -25.10
CA LEU A 65 -9.39 -19.25 -24.24
C LEU A 65 -9.46 -20.74 -24.56
N GLU A 66 -10.66 -21.28 -24.75
CA GLU A 66 -10.89 -22.67 -25.16
C GLU A 66 -10.30 -22.94 -26.55
N LYS A 67 -10.55 -22.07 -27.54
CA LYS A 67 -9.98 -22.21 -28.88
C LYS A 67 -8.45 -22.23 -28.89
N LYS A 68 -7.83 -21.52 -27.95
CA LYS A 68 -6.37 -21.51 -27.79
C LYS A 68 -5.84 -22.66 -26.95
N GLY A 69 -6.70 -23.39 -26.25
CA GLY A 69 -6.30 -24.47 -25.34
C GLY A 69 -5.46 -23.98 -24.17
N VAL A 70 -5.77 -22.78 -23.65
CA VAL A 70 -5.02 -22.15 -22.54
C VAL A 70 -5.89 -21.91 -21.30
N TYR A 71 -7.15 -22.33 -21.34
CA TYR A 71 -8.11 -22.16 -20.25
C TYR A 71 -7.58 -22.74 -18.94
N ASP A 72 -7.19 -24.02 -18.93
CA ASP A 72 -6.64 -24.71 -17.74
C ASP A 72 -5.39 -24.02 -17.18
N GLU A 73 -4.48 -23.52 -18.05
CA GLU A 73 -3.27 -22.82 -17.60
C GLU A 73 -3.56 -21.42 -17.02
N LEU A 74 -4.66 -20.77 -17.44
CA LEU A 74 -5.09 -19.49 -16.90
C LEU A 74 -5.90 -19.66 -15.62
N GLU A 75 -6.75 -20.68 -15.53
CA GLU A 75 -7.47 -21.03 -14.31
C GLU A 75 -6.46 -21.34 -13.18
N ALA A 76 -5.41 -22.10 -13.49
CA ALA A 76 -4.32 -22.40 -12.55
C ALA A 76 -3.54 -21.16 -12.04
N LEU A 77 -3.71 -19.97 -12.64
CA LEU A 77 -3.09 -18.75 -12.10
C LEU A 77 -3.62 -18.42 -10.69
N SER A 78 -4.86 -18.85 -10.36
CA SER A 78 -5.41 -18.67 -9.01
C SER A 78 -4.66 -19.43 -7.93
N ASP A 79 -3.93 -20.48 -8.33
CA ASP A 79 -3.19 -21.37 -7.42
C ASP A 79 -1.74 -20.91 -7.21
N ILE A 80 -1.35 -19.75 -7.77
CA ILE A 80 -0.04 -19.17 -7.55
C ILE A 80 0.10 -18.69 -6.10
N GLU A 81 1.12 -19.18 -5.43
CA GLU A 81 1.46 -18.77 -4.07
C GLU A 81 2.43 -17.58 -4.10
N ILE A 82 2.07 -16.49 -3.42
CA ILE A 82 2.96 -15.36 -3.19
C ILE A 82 3.28 -15.28 -1.70
N THR A 83 4.56 -15.19 -1.38
CA THR A 83 5.05 -14.99 -0.01
C THR A 83 5.98 -13.78 0.04
N ALA A 84 5.84 -12.98 1.10
CA ALA A 84 6.72 -11.86 1.38
C ALA A 84 7.50 -12.11 2.68
N ASN A 85 8.74 -11.62 2.75
CA ASN A 85 9.49 -11.64 4.00
C ASN A 85 8.90 -10.71 5.07
N LYS A 86 8.12 -9.71 4.66
CA LYS A 86 7.46 -8.74 5.54
C LYS A 86 6.33 -8.03 4.81
N GLU A 87 5.18 -7.91 5.47
CA GLU A 87 3.97 -7.32 4.87
C GLU A 87 3.46 -6.08 5.60
N ASP A 88 3.77 -5.96 6.89
CA ASP A 88 3.29 -4.87 7.77
C ASP A 88 4.44 -4.10 8.42
N ASN A 89 4.12 -2.93 8.99
CA ASN A 89 5.08 -2.03 9.64
C ASN A 89 6.22 -1.62 8.68
N LEU A 90 5.87 -1.45 7.42
CA LEU A 90 6.77 -1.05 6.35
C LEU A 90 7.14 0.44 6.47
N LYS A 91 8.33 0.77 5.99
CA LYS A 91 8.92 2.12 5.97
C LYS A 91 9.51 2.39 4.59
N ASN A 92 9.41 3.63 4.12
CA ASN A 92 10.06 4.07 2.89
C ASN A 92 11.57 3.78 2.93
N GLY A 93 12.11 3.25 1.83
CA GLY A 93 13.50 2.82 1.68
C GLY A 93 13.79 1.40 2.18
N GLU A 94 12.83 0.72 2.80
CA GLU A 94 12.94 -0.70 3.15
C GLU A 94 12.78 -1.58 1.90
N LYS A 95 13.41 -2.75 1.89
CA LYS A 95 13.30 -3.73 0.80
C LYS A 95 12.47 -4.92 1.25
N VAL A 96 11.42 -5.22 0.47
CA VAL A 96 10.57 -6.40 0.63
C VAL A 96 10.96 -7.41 -0.44
N LYS A 97 11.24 -8.64 -0.03
CA LYS A 97 11.54 -9.75 -0.94
C LYS A 97 10.28 -10.59 -1.10
N LEU A 98 9.75 -10.61 -2.31
CA LEU A 98 8.66 -11.48 -2.73
C LEU A 98 9.23 -12.76 -3.34
N LYS A 99 8.62 -13.89 -3.01
CA LYS A 99 8.84 -15.18 -3.67
C LYS A 99 7.48 -15.65 -4.19
N VAL A 100 7.45 -15.97 -5.47
CA VAL A 100 6.25 -16.45 -6.16
C VAL A 100 6.48 -17.87 -6.65
N THR A 101 5.58 -18.77 -6.28
CA THR A 101 5.64 -20.18 -6.67
C THR A 101 4.55 -20.46 -7.68
N VAL A 102 4.96 -20.91 -8.87
CA VAL A 102 4.06 -21.30 -9.95
C VAL A 102 3.79 -22.80 -9.88
N PRO A 103 2.52 -23.24 -9.94
CA PRO A 103 2.15 -24.65 -10.05
C PRO A 103 2.76 -25.33 -11.29
N GLU A 104 3.03 -26.63 -11.22
CA GLU A 104 3.66 -27.37 -12.33
C GLU A 104 2.82 -27.41 -13.61
N GLU A 105 1.50 -27.27 -13.48
CA GLU A 105 0.54 -27.28 -14.60
C GLU A 105 0.70 -26.07 -15.52
N ILE A 106 1.23 -24.96 -15.02
CA ILE A 106 1.49 -23.76 -15.81
C ILE A 106 2.84 -23.90 -16.51
N LYS A 107 2.80 -24.24 -17.80
CA LYS A 107 3.99 -24.60 -18.56
C LYS A 107 4.74 -23.39 -19.07
N ARG A 108 4.05 -22.27 -19.27
CA ARG A 108 4.65 -21.05 -19.86
C ARG A 108 5.27 -20.10 -18.83
N LEU A 109 5.02 -20.32 -17.56
CA LEU A 109 5.52 -19.51 -16.46
C LEU A 109 6.47 -20.32 -15.58
N LYS A 110 7.40 -19.63 -14.93
CA LYS A 110 8.27 -20.17 -13.88
C LYS A 110 8.16 -19.32 -12.63
N SER A 111 8.33 -19.99 -11.49
CA SER A 111 8.52 -19.35 -10.18
C SER A 111 9.68 -18.36 -10.22
N GLY A 112 9.58 -17.33 -9.38
CA GLY A 112 10.54 -16.23 -9.38
C GLY A 112 10.61 -15.52 -8.04
N GLU A 113 11.60 -14.64 -7.92
CA GLU A 113 11.78 -13.78 -6.76
C GLU A 113 11.95 -12.34 -7.21
N LYS A 114 11.43 -11.39 -6.42
CA LYS A 114 11.52 -9.97 -6.70
C LYS A 114 11.76 -9.18 -5.44
N GLU A 115 12.72 -8.28 -5.50
CA GLU A 115 12.95 -7.30 -4.45
C GLU A 115 12.27 -5.99 -4.82
N ILE A 116 11.48 -5.44 -3.90
CA ILE A 116 10.72 -4.20 -4.08
C ILE A 116 11.14 -3.22 -3.00
N GLU A 117 11.52 -2.02 -3.40
CA GLU A 117 11.77 -0.92 -2.47
C GLU A 117 10.46 -0.22 -2.10
N VAL A 118 10.18 -0.14 -0.80
CA VAL A 118 9.00 0.54 -0.26
C VAL A 118 9.15 2.04 -0.51
N SER A 119 8.14 2.64 -1.13
CA SER A 119 8.10 4.08 -1.39
C SER A 119 6.68 4.61 -1.35
N GLY A 120 6.53 5.94 -1.23
CA GLY A 120 5.23 6.60 -1.29
C GLY A 120 4.43 6.64 0.02
N LEU A 121 4.86 5.97 1.09
CA LEU A 121 4.15 6.01 2.38
C LEU A 121 4.21 7.42 2.99
N LYS A 122 3.05 7.92 3.45
CA LYS A 122 2.95 9.25 4.05
C LYS A 122 3.67 9.29 5.41
N LYS A 123 4.37 10.38 5.73
CA LYS A 123 4.95 10.55 7.07
C LYS A 123 3.85 10.79 8.10
N ALA A 124 3.97 10.18 9.27
CA ALA A 124 3.10 10.49 10.40
C ALA A 124 3.24 11.96 10.81
N LYS A 125 2.11 12.65 11.04
CA LYS A 125 2.14 14.00 11.63
C LYS A 125 2.36 13.85 13.14
N VAL A 126 3.49 14.38 13.62
CA VAL A 126 3.72 14.56 15.06
C VAL A 126 3.13 15.91 15.46
N LEU A 127 2.13 15.89 16.34
CA LEU A 127 1.55 17.12 16.88
C LEU A 127 2.56 17.79 17.82
N LYS A 128 2.74 19.10 17.65
CA LYS A 128 3.49 19.93 18.58
C LYS A 128 2.56 20.46 19.66
N ASN A 129 3.12 21.03 20.73
CA ASN A 129 2.34 21.64 21.80
C ASN A 129 1.33 22.67 21.29
N ASP A 130 1.69 23.46 20.26
CA ASP A 130 0.79 24.47 19.72
C ASP A 130 -0.34 23.86 18.87
N ASP A 131 -0.10 22.71 18.21
CA ASP A 131 -1.19 21.93 17.58
C ASP A 131 -2.16 21.40 18.64
N ILE A 132 -1.67 21.04 19.84
CA ILE A 132 -2.52 20.52 20.93
C ILE A 132 -3.29 21.65 21.60
N LYS A 133 -2.62 22.76 21.94
CA LYS A 133 -3.23 23.89 22.65
C LYS A 133 -4.46 24.46 21.94
N SER A 134 -4.47 24.47 20.60
CA SER A 134 -5.62 24.96 19.83
C SER A 134 -6.88 24.08 19.96
N HIS A 135 -6.75 22.86 20.46
CA HIS A 135 -7.84 21.91 20.67
C HIS A 135 -8.17 21.70 22.16
N VAL A 136 -7.43 22.35 23.07
CA VAL A 136 -7.60 22.25 24.52
C VAL A 136 -8.13 23.58 25.05
N ILE A 137 -9.41 23.61 25.40
CA ILE A 137 -10.13 24.82 25.77
C ILE A 137 -10.43 24.78 27.27
N PRO A 138 -9.71 25.55 28.11
CA PRO A 138 -10.00 25.63 29.53
C PRO A 138 -11.21 26.54 29.76
N LYS A 139 -12.20 26.02 30.48
CA LYS A 139 -13.35 26.76 30.99
C LYS A 139 -13.17 26.97 32.49
N PHE A 140 -13.11 28.23 32.90
CA PHE A 140 -12.93 28.62 34.29
C PHE A 140 -14.27 29.05 34.88
N PHE A 141 -14.61 28.48 36.02
CA PHE A 141 -15.81 28.84 36.77
C PHE A 141 -15.42 29.27 38.17
N GLY A 142 -16.03 30.33 38.70
CA GLY A 142 -15.73 30.74 40.07
C GLY A 142 -16.37 32.05 40.51
N ALA A 143 -16.50 32.20 41.82
CA ALA A 143 -16.91 33.40 42.51
C ALA A 143 -16.39 33.37 43.95
N SER A 144 -16.16 34.54 44.55
CA SER A 144 -15.85 34.69 45.99
C SER A 144 -14.72 33.78 46.51
N GLY A 145 -13.61 33.68 45.76
CA GLY A 145 -12.43 32.90 46.15
C GLY A 145 -12.55 31.38 45.96
N ARG A 146 -13.65 30.89 45.38
CA ARG A 146 -13.80 29.49 44.97
C ARG A 146 -13.84 29.41 43.45
N GLY A 147 -13.16 28.42 42.88
CA GLY A 147 -13.22 28.17 41.46
C GLY A 147 -12.93 26.72 41.09
N SER A 148 -13.33 26.36 39.87
CA SER A 148 -13.03 25.10 39.22
C SER A 148 -12.59 25.36 37.78
N VAL A 149 -11.89 24.40 37.21
CA VAL A 149 -11.55 24.38 35.79
C VAL A 149 -12.09 23.11 35.18
N GLU A 150 -12.70 23.25 34.01
CA GLU A 150 -13.09 22.15 33.13
C GLU A 150 -12.26 22.26 31.85
N ILE A 151 -11.75 21.14 31.36
CA ILE A 151 -10.97 21.11 30.12
C ILE A 151 -11.80 20.42 29.05
N GLU A 152 -12.11 21.16 27.98
CA GLU A 152 -12.69 20.58 26.78
C GLU A 152 -11.58 20.24 25.78
N ASN A 153 -11.58 19.00 25.29
CA ASN A 153 -10.62 18.52 24.29
C ASN A 153 -11.37 18.14 23.01
N THR A 154 -11.01 18.77 21.89
CA THR A 154 -11.64 18.52 20.59
C THR A 154 -10.79 17.62 19.68
N LEU A 155 -9.69 17.04 20.18
CA LEU A 155 -8.90 16.07 19.44
C LEU A 155 -9.66 14.74 19.30
N PRO A 156 -9.56 14.06 18.13
CA PRO A 156 -10.15 12.74 17.96
C PRO A 156 -9.39 11.68 18.77
N ALA A 157 -10.06 10.56 19.06
CA ALA A 157 -9.43 9.41 19.70
C ALA A 157 -8.21 8.89 18.90
N PRO A 158 -7.17 8.38 19.58
CA PRO A 158 -7.03 8.23 21.03
C PRO A 158 -6.57 9.52 21.74
N LEU A 159 -6.39 10.63 21.01
CA LEU A 159 -5.89 11.90 21.57
C LEU A 159 -6.97 12.71 22.28
N SER A 160 -8.19 12.20 22.39
CA SER A 160 -9.25 12.75 23.24
C SER A 160 -8.93 12.61 24.74
N ASP A 161 -8.16 11.58 25.11
CA ASP A 161 -7.81 11.25 26.49
C ASP A 161 -6.48 11.89 26.88
N LEU A 162 -6.50 13.19 27.15
CA LEU A 162 -5.33 13.93 27.62
C LEU A 162 -5.44 14.20 29.12
N GLU A 163 -4.35 13.91 29.84
CA GLU A 163 -4.24 14.26 31.26
C GLU A 163 -3.61 15.64 31.42
N PHE A 164 -4.28 16.51 32.18
CA PHE A 164 -3.82 17.87 32.45
C PHE A 164 -3.55 18.06 33.94
N LYS A 165 -2.36 18.56 34.26
CA LYS A 165 -2.03 19.00 35.62
C LYS A 165 -2.35 20.47 35.80
N VAL A 166 -3.38 20.77 36.58
CA VAL A 166 -3.74 22.13 36.97
C VAL A 166 -2.87 22.57 38.13
N LYS A 167 -2.22 23.73 38.02
CA LYS A 167 -1.49 24.38 39.12
C LYS A 167 -2.16 25.71 39.45
N MET A 168 -2.63 25.86 40.69
CA MET A 168 -3.06 27.16 41.18
C MET A 168 -1.82 28.00 41.51
N MET A 169 -1.73 29.18 40.91
CA MET A 169 -0.72 30.18 41.25
C MET A 169 -1.35 31.16 42.23
N VAL A 170 -0.85 31.19 43.46
CA VAL A 170 -1.19 32.22 44.45
C VAL A 170 -0.20 33.36 44.25
N ASN A 171 -0.71 34.53 43.86
CA ASN A 171 0.07 35.76 43.78
C ASN A 171 0.24 36.39 45.17
#